data_AF-A0A934SL68-F1
#
_entry.id   AF-A0A934SL68-F1
#
_cell.length_a   1.000
_cell.length_b   1.000
_cell.length_c   1.000
_cell.angle_alpha   90.00
_cell.angle_beta   90.00
_cell.angle_gamma   90.00
#
_symmetry.space_group_name_H-M   'P 1'
#
loop_
_entity.id
_entity.type
_entity.pdbx_description
1 polymer ?
#
loop_
_entity_poly.entity_id
_entity_poly.type
_entity_poly.pdbx_seq_one_letter_code
_entity_poly.pdbx_strand_id
1 'polypeptide(L)'
;MTENGGNVGSDRPPVVSTDAPPERLVRHVFWKYPLLSVVLLVVLVAVAAVAGSPNSPDATIAAAAKQDAGGAVLAFAQELDGTSSSSANASEYGMGDPAQIFVVKPLRAAIPLLGPISLPNWPTLHATDVRDAVAMYSAATAKQQIDWASAYDKALGTITAKPSGDAMGAMTSPSYAKIPAPTGNFGPVPVMVEADVKLAQNGYLEQYLQASAPGHSTQLPVIWLYDHPKMLATASRLGLTDDQWGMVKERGFPVGPWYLAVPAVFHVYLPGGATGTGFVLWNLLFFAIMLFAVPLLPGLRHLPRRLKLYRFIYRYPTPGELDKPGFKERFGSTHGD
;
A
#
# COMPACT_ATOMS: atom_id res chain seq x y z
N MET A 1 46.65 -93.72 26.38
CA MET A 1 47.42 -92.54 26.84
C MET A 1 47.11 -91.39 25.89
N THR A 2 46.44 -90.37 26.43
CA THR A 2 46.43 -88.93 26.08
C THR A 2 46.12 -88.44 24.65
N GLU A 3 44.96 -87.76 24.56
CA GLU A 3 44.63 -86.47 23.90
C GLU A 3 45.56 -85.85 22.83
N ASN A 4 44.98 -85.34 21.73
CA ASN A 4 44.76 -83.90 21.58
C ASN A 4 43.78 -83.53 20.45
N GLY A 5 42.93 -82.53 20.72
CA GLY A 5 41.94 -81.97 19.80
C GLY A 5 42.49 -80.89 18.86
N GLY A 6 41.73 -80.57 17.82
CA GLY A 6 42.10 -79.55 16.82
C GLY A 6 40.97 -79.17 15.87
N ASN A 7 40.06 -78.34 16.39
CA ASN A 7 39.20 -77.33 15.75
C ASN A 7 39.25 -77.20 14.21
N VAL A 8 38.14 -77.53 13.52
CA VAL A 8 37.93 -77.22 12.09
C VAL A 8 37.20 -75.88 11.99
N GLY A 9 37.90 -74.84 11.55
CA GLY A 9 37.37 -73.50 11.33
C GLY A 9 36.37 -73.46 10.18
N SER A 10 35.19 -72.90 10.46
CA SER A 10 34.16 -72.57 9.47
C SER A 10 34.41 -71.19 8.88
N ASP A 11 35.00 -71.12 7.69
CA ASP A 11 35.02 -69.89 6.89
C ASP A 11 33.64 -69.65 6.26
N ARG A 12 32.77 -68.95 7.00
CA ARG A 12 31.65 -68.22 6.39
C ARG A 12 32.09 -66.77 6.21
N PRO A 13 31.95 -66.17 5.01
CA PRO A 13 32.22 -64.75 4.85
C PRO A 13 31.27 -63.95 5.76
N PRO A 14 31.73 -62.81 6.32
CA PRO A 14 30.89 -61.99 7.18
C PRO A 14 29.69 -61.48 6.37
N VAL A 15 28.49 -61.84 6.84
CA VAL A 15 27.25 -61.20 6.39
C VAL A 15 27.36 -59.75 6.83
N VAL A 16 27.64 -58.86 5.87
CA VAL A 16 27.50 -57.42 6.08
C VAL A 16 26.01 -57.18 6.32
N SER A 17 25.59 -57.02 7.57
CA SER A 17 24.26 -56.51 7.90
C SER A 17 24.21 -55.05 7.46
N THR A 18 23.85 -54.82 6.21
CA THR A 18 23.44 -53.51 5.75
C THR A 18 22.10 -53.19 6.39
N ASP A 19 22.13 -52.60 7.59
CA ASP A 19 20.97 -52.02 8.28
C ASP A 19 20.37 -50.80 7.52
N ALA A 20 20.77 -50.57 6.28
CA ALA A 20 20.18 -49.58 5.40
C ALA A 20 19.05 -50.25 4.59
N PRO A 21 17.76 -49.93 4.86
CA PRO A 21 16.67 -50.49 4.07
C PRO A 21 16.85 -50.11 2.59
N PRO A 22 16.58 -51.05 1.65
CA PRO A 22 16.81 -50.83 0.23
C PRO A 22 16.00 -49.63 -0.26
N GLU A 23 16.66 -48.72 -0.98
CA GLU A 23 16.13 -47.42 -1.44
C GLU A 23 14.85 -47.53 -2.30
N ARG A 24 14.43 -48.74 -2.67
CA ARG A 24 13.27 -49.04 -3.51
C ARG A 24 11.91 -49.14 -2.80
N LEU A 25 11.84 -49.15 -1.47
CA LEU A 25 10.58 -49.34 -0.73
C LEU A 25 10.20 -48.08 0.05
N VAL A 26 9.93 -47.02 -0.70
CA VAL A 26 9.45 -45.75 -0.14
C VAL A 26 7.93 -45.69 -0.28
N ARG A 27 7.20 -45.85 0.83
CA ARG A 27 5.73 -45.77 0.81
C ARG A 27 5.30 -44.30 0.94
N HIS A 28 4.62 -43.79 -0.07
CA HIS A 28 3.96 -42.48 0.01
C HIS A 28 2.85 -42.54 1.04
N VAL A 29 2.96 -41.73 2.08
CA VAL A 29 1.99 -41.72 3.17
C VAL A 29 0.94 -40.64 2.91
N PHE A 30 0.02 -40.93 1.99
CA PHE A 30 -0.94 -39.95 1.47
C PHE A 30 -1.82 -39.29 2.54
N TRP A 31 -2.09 -39.96 3.66
CA TRP A 31 -2.87 -39.39 4.77
C TRP A 31 -2.16 -38.23 5.49
N LYS A 32 -0.83 -38.10 5.34
CA LYS A 32 -0.08 -36.96 5.91
C LYS A 32 -0.35 -35.66 5.17
N TYR A 33 -0.74 -35.70 3.88
CA TYR A 33 -1.03 -34.50 3.10
C TYR A 33 -2.17 -33.67 3.70
N PRO A 34 -3.38 -34.21 3.98
CA PRO A 34 -4.44 -33.42 4.60
C PRO A 34 -4.05 -32.90 5.98
N LEU A 35 -3.31 -33.67 6.80
CA LEU A 35 -2.82 -33.19 8.09
C LEU A 35 -1.85 -32.02 7.93
N LEU A 36 -0.88 -32.13 7.01
CA LEU A 36 0.07 -31.06 6.70
C LEU A 36 -0.64 -29.82 6.15
N SER A 37 -1.67 -29.99 5.30
CA SER A 37 -2.49 -28.89 4.80
C SER A 37 -3.26 -28.18 5.90
N VAL A 38 -3.84 -28.92 6.86
CA VAL A 38 -4.53 -28.34 8.02
C VAL A 38 -3.54 -27.58 8.92
N VAL A 39 -2.39 -28.17 9.21
CA VAL A 39 -1.33 -27.49 9.98
C VAL A 39 -0.88 -26.21 9.28
N LEU A 40 -0.65 -26.27 7.96
CA LEU A 40 -0.27 -25.10 7.18
C LEU A 40 -1.36 -24.03 7.18
N LEU A 41 -2.63 -24.40 7.07
CA LEU A 41 -3.76 -23.48 7.14
C LEU A 41 -3.82 -22.79 8.52
N VAL A 42 -3.67 -23.54 9.61
CA VAL A 42 -3.66 -22.97 10.97
C VAL A 42 -2.50 -22.00 11.13
N VAL A 43 -1.30 -22.36 10.66
CA VAL A 43 -0.14 -21.47 10.66
C VAL A 43 -0.41 -20.21 9.83
N LEU A 44 -1.02 -20.35 8.64
CA LEU A 44 -1.36 -19.22 7.78
C LEU A 44 -2.34 -18.27 8.46
N VAL A 45 -3.40 -18.79 9.07
CA VAL A 45 -4.39 -17.97 9.80
C VAL A 45 -3.76 -17.29 11.01
N ALA A 46 -2.90 -18.00 11.76
CA ALA A 46 -2.19 -17.41 12.90
C ALA A 46 -1.25 -16.27 12.45
N VAL A 47 -0.49 -16.47 11.36
CA VAL A 47 0.35 -15.42 10.78
C VAL A 47 -0.49 -14.27 10.25
N ALA A 48 -1.60 -14.55 9.57
CA ALA A 48 -2.52 -13.51 9.09
C ALA A 48 -3.19 -12.73 10.23
N ALA A 49 -3.46 -13.36 11.37
CA ALA A 49 -4.01 -12.65 12.53
C ALA A 49 -2.98 -11.71 13.19
N VAL A 50 -1.69 -12.07 13.16
CA VAL A 50 -0.61 -11.28 13.78
C VAL A 50 0.01 -10.26 12.82
N ALA A 51 0.07 -10.58 11.53
CA ALA A 51 0.72 -9.80 10.48
C ALA A 51 -0.27 -9.26 9.42
N GLY A 52 -1.57 -9.51 9.57
CA GLY A 52 -2.60 -9.01 8.66
C GLY A 52 -2.79 -7.52 8.78
N SER A 53 -3.13 -6.88 7.66
CA SER A 53 -3.06 -5.43 7.60
C SER A 53 -4.18 -4.70 8.33
N PRO A 54 -3.88 -3.54 8.96
CA PRO A 54 -4.90 -2.73 9.58
C PRO A 54 -5.96 -2.34 8.56
N ASN A 55 -7.19 -2.77 8.80
CA ASN A 55 -8.33 -2.27 8.03
C ASN A 55 -8.54 -0.80 8.40
N SER A 56 -7.97 0.10 7.61
CA SER A 56 -8.02 1.53 7.84
C SER A 56 -9.17 2.13 7.02
N PRO A 57 -10.00 2.99 7.61
CA PRO A 57 -11.04 3.65 6.85
C PRO A 57 -10.44 4.51 5.73
N ASP A 58 -11.24 4.71 4.68
CA ASP A 58 -10.91 5.60 3.59
C ASP A 58 -10.78 7.04 4.10
N ALA A 59 -9.86 7.79 3.51
CA ALA A 59 -9.77 9.22 3.74
C ALA A 59 -10.99 9.90 3.10
N THR A 60 -11.60 10.82 3.84
CA THR A 60 -12.74 11.62 3.37
C THR A 60 -12.39 13.10 3.40
N ILE A 61 -13.01 13.87 2.51
CA ILE A 61 -12.85 15.34 2.49
C ILE A 61 -13.27 15.93 3.84
N ALA A 62 -14.37 15.44 4.41
CA ALA A 62 -14.88 15.91 5.69
C ALA A 62 -13.90 15.66 6.84
N ALA A 63 -13.29 14.47 6.91
CA ALA A 63 -12.28 14.18 7.92
C ALA A 63 -11.02 15.04 7.71
N ALA A 64 -10.57 15.22 6.47
CA ALA A 64 -9.41 16.04 6.15
C ALA A 64 -9.63 17.50 6.57
N ALA A 65 -10.72 18.12 6.14
CA ALA A 65 -11.04 19.52 6.42
C ALA A 65 -11.36 19.82 7.90
N LYS A 66 -11.87 18.84 8.67
CA LYS A 66 -12.04 18.96 10.13
C LYS A 66 -10.71 18.91 10.87
N GLN A 67 -9.83 18.01 10.46
CA GLN A 67 -8.56 17.80 11.14
C GLN A 67 -7.49 18.81 10.72
N ASP A 68 -7.62 19.43 9.55
CA ASP A 68 -6.70 20.42 9.01
C ASP A 68 -7.44 21.45 8.15
N ALA A 69 -8.20 22.33 8.80
CA ALA A 69 -8.98 23.37 8.13
C ALA A 69 -8.09 24.37 7.35
N GLY A 70 -6.86 24.62 7.81
CA GLY A 70 -5.91 25.46 7.09
C GLY A 70 -5.49 24.83 5.76
N GLY A 71 -5.28 23.52 5.73
CA GLY A 71 -5.01 22.78 4.49
C GLY A 71 -6.17 22.85 3.50
N ALA A 72 -7.42 22.82 3.98
CA ALA A 72 -8.59 22.99 3.13
C ALA A 72 -8.68 24.40 2.53
N VAL A 73 -8.40 25.44 3.32
CA VAL A 73 -8.31 26.83 2.82
C VAL A 73 -7.26 26.96 1.72
N LEU A 74 -6.08 26.40 1.95
CA LEU A 74 -5.00 26.42 0.96
C LEU A 74 -5.42 25.70 -0.32
N ALA A 75 -5.98 24.49 -0.22
CA ALA A 75 -6.43 23.73 -1.39
C ALA A 75 -7.42 24.55 -2.23
N PHE A 76 -8.50 25.09 -1.64
CA PHE A 76 -9.47 25.89 -2.39
C PHE A 76 -8.87 27.19 -2.97
N ALA A 77 -7.97 27.85 -2.25
CA ALA A 77 -7.29 29.04 -2.76
C ALA A 77 -6.43 28.70 -3.99
N GLN A 78 -5.71 27.57 -3.96
CA GLN A 78 -4.89 27.07 -5.06
C GLN A 78 -5.72 26.60 -6.25
N GLU A 79 -6.92 26.06 -6.03
CA GLU A 79 -7.87 25.78 -7.12
C GLU A 79 -8.28 27.07 -7.84
N LEU A 80 -8.57 28.14 -7.10
CA LEU A 80 -8.96 29.43 -7.69
C LEU A 80 -7.79 30.18 -8.33
N ASP A 81 -6.57 29.99 -7.83
CA ASP A 81 -5.33 30.58 -8.38
C ASP A 81 -4.77 29.79 -9.56
N GLY A 82 -5.23 28.56 -9.77
CA GLY A 82 -4.72 27.67 -10.81
C GLY A 82 -3.35 27.06 -10.49
N THR A 83 -2.95 27.05 -9.22
CA THR A 83 -1.65 26.55 -8.74
C THR A 83 -1.76 25.17 -8.06
N SER A 84 -2.98 24.63 -7.90
CA SER A 84 -3.21 23.27 -7.42
C SER A 84 -2.61 22.22 -8.36
N SER A 85 -2.36 21.01 -7.84
CA SER A 85 -1.87 19.91 -8.68
C SER A 85 -2.94 19.47 -9.68
N SER A 86 -4.21 19.50 -9.28
CA SER A 86 -5.33 19.27 -10.21
C SER A 86 -5.43 20.33 -11.31
N SER A 87 -5.10 21.60 -11.05
CA SER A 87 -4.99 22.65 -12.09
C SER A 87 -3.89 22.36 -13.11
N ALA A 88 -2.72 21.90 -12.65
CA ALA A 88 -1.64 21.52 -13.55
C ALA A 88 -1.98 20.29 -14.42
N ASN A 89 -2.82 19.38 -13.92
CA ASN A 89 -3.09 18.07 -14.53
C ASN A 89 -4.54 17.86 -14.97
N ALA A 90 -5.36 18.92 -15.07
CA ALA A 90 -6.79 18.81 -15.33
C ALA A 90 -7.13 18.00 -16.59
N SER A 91 -6.33 18.18 -17.65
CA SER A 91 -6.49 17.43 -18.90
C SER A 91 -6.20 15.93 -18.76
N GLU A 92 -5.22 15.55 -17.93
CA GLU A 92 -4.86 14.15 -17.67
C GLU A 92 -5.95 13.43 -16.87
N TYR A 93 -6.62 14.16 -15.98
CA TYR A 93 -7.77 13.66 -15.23
C TYR A 93 -9.09 13.67 -16.03
N GLY A 94 -9.08 14.21 -17.25
CA GLY A 94 -10.29 14.38 -18.06
C GLY A 94 -11.32 15.31 -17.39
N MET A 95 -10.86 16.22 -16.54
CA MET A 95 -11.71 17.16 -15.81
C MET A 95 -11.70 18.54 -16.48
N GLY A 96 -12.77 19.30 -16.28
CA GLY A 96 -12.83 20.70 -16.65
C GLY A 96 -12.04 21.59 -15.69
N ASP A 97 -12.31 22.89 -15.73
CA ASP A 97 -11.70 23.88 -14.83
C ASP A 97 -11.88 23.49 -13.33
N PRO A 98 -10.78 23.21 -12.60
CA PRO A 98 -10.84 22.83 -11.18
C PRO A 98 -11.46 23.89 -10.27
N ALA A 99 -11.24 25.19 -10.56
CA ALA A 99 -11.89 26.28 -9.83
C ALA A 99 -13.41 26.16 -9.87
N GLN A 100 -13.96 25.78 -11.03
CA GLN A 100 -15.39 25.54 -11.19
C GLN A 100 -15.85 24.26 -10.50
N ILE A 101 -15.07 23.18 -10.61
CA ILE A 101 -15.47 21.86 -10.12
C ILE A 101 -15.42 21.77 -8.60
N PHE A 102 -14.37 22.30 -7.97
CA PHE A 102 -14.11 22.12 -6.55
C PHE A 102 -14.58 23.30 -5.69
N VAL A 103 -14.78 24.48 -6.26
CA VAL A 103 -15.09 25.71 -5.50
C VAL A 103 -16.42 26.30 -5.96
N VAL A 104 -16.48 26.85 -7.17
CA VAL A 104 -17.62 27.70 -7.58
C VAL A 104 -18.93 26.93 -7.70
N LYS A 105 -18.96 25.77 -8.38
CA LYS A 105 -20.21 25.02 -8.59
C LYS A 105 -20.74 24.35 -7.31
N PRO A 106 -19.92 23.66 -6.49
CA PRO A 106 -20.37 23.14 -5.20
C PRO A 106 -20.96 24.24 -4.32
N LEU A 107 -20.25 25.37 -4.22
CA LEU A 107 -20.69 26.51 -3.42
C LEU A 107 -22.03 27.07 -3.89
N ARG A 108 -22.18 27.30 -5.20
CA ARG A 108 -23.45 27.75 -5.81
C ARG A 108 -24.61 26.82 -5.48
N ALA A 109 -24.39 25.51 -5.58
CA ALA A 109 -25.42 24.52 -5.28
C ALA A 109 -25.79 24.49 -3.79
N ALA A 110 -24.84 24.81 -2.92
CA ALA A 110 -25.02 24.74 -1.47
C ALA A 110 -25.61 26.01 -0.85
N ILE A 111 -25.60 27.16 -1.52
CA ILE A 111 -26.12 28.45 -0.98
C ILE A 111 -27.46 28.31 -0.23
N PRO A 112 -28.49 27.60 -0.77
CA PRO A 112 -29.78 27.45 -0.09
C PRO A 112 -29.71 26.64 1.22
N LEU A 113 -28.66 25.86 1.41
CA LEU A 113 -28.43 24.97 2.54
C LEU A 113 -27.50 25.58 3.61
N LEU A 114 -26.91 26.75 3.32
CA LEU A 114 -25.97 27.39 4.24
C LEU A 114 -26.68 28.03 5.43
N GLY A 115 -26.35 27.54 6.62
CA GLY A 115 -26.60 28.26 7.87
C GLY A 115 -25.56 29.36 8.12
N PRO A 116 -25.65 30.06 9.27
CA PRO A 116 -24.62 31.02 9.68
C PRO A 116 -23.26 30.33 9.83
N ILE A 117 -22.22 30.97 9.29
CA ILE A 117 -20.83 30.50 9.37
C ILE A 117 -20.06 31.45 10.28
N SER A 118 -19.70 30.98 11.48
CA SER A 118 -18.88 31.73 12.42
C SER A 118 -17.46 31.19 12.47
N LEU A 119 -16.48 32.09 12.45
CA LEU A 119 -15.06 31.77 12.42
C LEU A 119 -14.28 32.66 13.39
N PRO A 120 -13.12 32.20 13.90
CA PRO A 120 -12.25 33.02 14.73
C PRO A 120 -11.81 34.27 13.95
N ASN A 121 -11.99 35.46 14.54
CA ASN A 121 -11.56 36.75 13.97
C ASN A 121 -12.30 37.20 12.70
N TRP A 122 -13.46 36.62 12.38
CA TRP A 122 -14.29 36.96 11.22
C TRP A 122 -15.70 37.38 11.63
N PRO A 123 -16.36 38.26 10.86
CA PRO A 123 -17.79 38.43 10.98
C PRO A 123 -18.50 37.11 10.65
N THR A 124 -19.67 36.89 11.27
CA THR A 124 -20.50 35.74 10.89
C THR A 124 -21.00 35.94 9.47
N LEU A 125 -20.73 34.97 8.59
CA LEU A 125 -21.19 34.98 7.22
C LEU A 125 -22.57 34.32 7.13
N HIS A 126 -23.44 34.88 6.30
CA HIS A 126 -24.74 34.36 5.97
C HIS A 126 -24.81 33.92 4.50
N ALA A 127 -25.83 33.15 4.14
CA ALA A 127 -26.04 32.68 2.77
C ALA A 127 -26.08 33.83 1.73
N THR A 128 -26.55 35.02 2.13
CA THR A 128 -26.54 36.22 1.27
C THR A 128 -25.13 36.70 0.96
N ASP A 129 -24.24 36.71 1.95
CA ASP A 129 -22.86 37.17 1.78
C ASP A 129 -22.11 36.24 0.82
N VAL A 130 -22.32 34.92 0.97
CA VAL A 130 -21.75 33.91 0.08
C VAL A 130 -22.31 34.02 -1.33
N ARG A 131 -23.61 34.24 -1.47
CA ARG A 131 -24.24 34.44 -2.79
C ARG A 131 -23.68 35.67 -3.50
N ASP A 132 -23.53 36.78 -2.78
CA ASP A 132 -23.02 38.04 -3.34
C ASP A 132 -21.53 37.90 -3.70
N ALA A 133 -20.74 37.19 -2.88
CA ALA A 133 -19.35 36.87 -3.15
C ALA A 133 -19.20 36.02 -4.44
N VAL A 134 -20.00 34.96 -4.57
CA VAL A 134 -20.02 34.14 -5.78
C VAL A 134 -20.43 34.95 -6.99
N ALA A 135 -21.45 35.81 -6.89
CA ALA A 135 -21.88 36.68 -7.98
C ALA A 135 -20.78 37.66 -8.40
N MET A 136 -20.10 38.29 -7.44
CA MET A 136 -18.98 39.19 -7.68
C MET A 136 -17.81 38.47 -8.36
N TYR A 137 -17.43 37.28 -7.88
CA TYR A 137 -16.36 36.49 -8.49
C TYR A 137 -16.71 36.14 -9.94
N SER A 138 -17.95 35.69 -10.16
CA SER A 138 -18.41 35.21 -11.46
C SER A 138 -18.59 36.33 -12.50
N ALA A 139 -18.85 37.56 -12.06
CA ALA A 139 -18.95 38.73 -12.93
C ALA A 139 -17.59 39.36 -13.26
N ALA A 140 -16.55 39.05 -12.47
CA ALA A 140 -15.20 39.55 -12.72
C ALA A 140 -14.56 38.88 -13.94
N THR A 141 -13.59 39.57 -14.53
CA THR A 141 -12.78 38.99 -15.62
C THR A 141 -11.92 37.84 -15.10
N ALA A 142 -11.56 36.89 -15.96
CA ALA A 142 -10.66 35.78 -15.58
C ALA A 142 -9.34 36.30 -14.98
N LYS A 143 -8.79 37.40 -15.53
CA LYS A 143 -7.60 38.03 -14.97
C LYS A 143 -7.82 38.51 -13.53
N GLN A 144 -8.96 39.14 -13.25
CA GLN A 144 -9.28 39.66 -11.92
C GLN A 144 -9.56 38.55 -10.91
N GLN A 145 -10.19 37.45 -11.35
CA GLN A 145 -10.37 36.24 -10.55
C GLN A 145 -9.02 35.66 -10.10
N ILE A 146 -8.07 35.51 -11.02
CA ILE A 146 -6.72 35.03 -10.73
C ILE A 146 -5.94 36.03 -9.86
N ASP A 147 -6.00 37.33 -10.15
CA ASP A 147 -5.29 38.35 -9.37
C ASP A 147 -5.74 38.33 -7.89
N TRP A 148 -7.04 38.15 -7.64
CA TRP A 148 -7.59 37.99 -6.29
C TRP A 148 -7.15 36.69 -5.62
N ALA A 149 -7.23 35.57 -6.34
CA ALA A 149 -6.85 34.27 -5.80
C ALA A 149 -5.35 34.20 -5.49
N SER A 150 -4.49 34.67 -6.40
CA SER A 150 -3.04 34.77 -6.21
C SER A 150 -2.65 35.66 -5.04
N ALA A 151 -3.35 36.80 -4.87
CA ALA A 151 -3.12 37.67 -3.73
C ALA A 151 -3.46 36.96 -2.40
N TYR A 152 -4.55 36.20 -2.38
CA TYR A 152 -4.97 35.44 -1.21
C TYR A 152 -4.01 34.27 -0.91
N ASP A 153 -3.63 33.48 -1.92
CA ASP A 153 -2.65 32.38 -1.77
C ASP A 153 -1.30 32.89 -1.22
N LYS A 154 -0.79 34.01 -1.76
CA LYS A 154 0.41 34.67 -1.22
C LYS A 154 0.25 35.09 0.24
N ALA A 155 -0.91 35.59 0.63
CA ALA A 155 -1.19 35.94 2.02
C ALA A 155 -1.19 34.71 2.93
N LEU A 156 -1.78 33.59 2.49
CA LEU A 156 -1.73 32.31 3.20
C LEU A 156 -0.29 31.83 3.39
N GLY A 157 0.56 31.97 2.37
CA GLY A 157 1.98 31.63 2.45
C GLY A 157 2.74 32.34 3.59
N THR A 158 2.29 33.51 4.04
CA THR A 158 2.92 34.23 5.17
C THR A 158 2.62 33.63 6.54
N ILE A 159 1.53 32.85 6.64
CA ILE A 159 1.08 32.19 7.87
C ILE A 159 1.23 30.66 7.80
N THR A 160 1.79 30.15 6.71
CA THR A 160 2.19 28.75 6.52
C THR A 160 3.59 28.53 7.10
N ALA A 161 3.70 27.56 8.01
CA ALA A 161 5.00 27.18 8.56
C ALA A 161 5.89 26.63 7.44
N LYS A 162 7.16 27.03 7.37
CA LYS A 162 8.10 26.39 6.46
C LYS A 162 8.35 24.94 6.90
N PRO A 163 8.49 23.99 5.97
CA PRO A 163 8.83 22.61 6.32
C PRO A 163 10.10 22.58 7.16
N SER A 164 10.11 21.81 8.24
CA SER A 164 11.30 21.58 9.05
C SER A 164 11.99 20.29 8.60
N GLY A 165 13.14 20.41 7.93
CA GLY A 165 14.02 19.29 7.53
C GLY A 165 13.99 18.95 6.03
N ASP A 166 14.93 18.10 5.60
CA ASP A 166 15.15 17.68 4.21
C ASP A 166 14.12 16.66 3.68
N ALA A 167 12.96 16.54 4.35
CA ALA A 167 11.88 15.68 3.89
C ALA A 167 11.24 16.30 2.64
N MET A 168 11.72 15.87 1.48
CA MET A 168 11.12 16.14 0.17
C MET A 168 9.59 15.93 0.26
N GLY A 169 8.83 16.98 -0.06
CA GLY A 169 7.37 16.88 -0.20
C GLY A 169 6.53 17.13 1.06
N ALA A 170 7.06 17.59 2.19
CA ALA A 170 6.20 17.97 3.31
C ALA A 170 5.42 19.27 3.01
N MET A 171 4.21 19.16 2.46
CA MET A 171 3.30 20.30 2.31
C MET A 171 2.74 20.67 3.69
N THR A 172 2.98 21.91 4.11
CA THR A 172 2.51 22.45 5.38
C THR A 172 1.27 23.31 5.16
N SER A 173 0.37 23.28 6.15
CA SER A 173 -0.87 24.03 6.09
C SER A 173 -0.73 25.41 6.77
N PRO A 174 -1.45 26.44 6.29
CA PRO A 174 -1.52 27.73 6.97
C PRO A 174 -2.18 27.57 8.35
N SER A 175 -1.78 28.42 9.30
CA SER A 175 -2.43 28.43 10.61
C SER A 175 -3.86 28.95 10.50
N TYR A 176 -4.86 28.08 10.64
CA TYR A 176 -6.28 28.44 10.50
C TYR A 176 -6.71 29.59 11.42
N ALA A 177 -6.19 29.65 12.65
CA ALA A 177 -6.47 30.73 13.60
C ALA A 177 -5.89 32.10 13.20
N LYS A 178 -4.92 32.12 12.29
CA LYS A 178 -4.24 33.33 11.79
C LYS A 178 -4.68 33.71 10.39
N ILE A 179 -5.67 33.01 9.80
CA ILE A 179 -6.20 33.40 8.51
C ILE A 179 -6.73 34.83 8.64
N PRO A 180 -6.17 35.76 7.85
CA PRO A 180 -6.54 37.15 7.98
C PRO A 180 -8.05 37.28 7.73
N ALA A 181 -8.71 38.11 8.53
CA ALA A 181 -9.99 38.70 8.14
C ALA A 181 -9.82 39.35 6.75
N PRO A 182 -10.90 39.68 6.00
CA PRO A 182 -10.80 40.10 4.59
C PRO A 182 -10.14 41.47 4.34
N THR A 183 -9.26 41.93 5.23
CA THR A 183 -8.39 43.10 5.05
C THR A 183 -7.29 42.79 4.03
N GLY A 184 -7.57 43.05 2.75
CA GLY A 184 -6.62 42.97 1.64
C GLY A 184 -7.35 43.01 0.30
N ASN A 185 -6.61 43.15 -0.80
CA ASN A 185 -7.19 43.16 -2.14
C ASN A 185 -7.42 41.74 -2.67
N PHE A 186 -8.27 40.98 -1.96
CA PHE A 186 -8.58 39.57 -2.26
C PHE A 186 -9.96 39.40 -2.91
N GLY A 187 -10.71 40.49 -3.09
CA GLY A 187 -12.08 40.43 -3.61
C GLY A 187 -12.97 39.49 -2.79
N PRO A 188 -13.84 38.69 -3.43
CA PRO A 188 -14.75 37.76 -2.76
C PRO A 188 -14.11 36.42 -2.38
N VAL A 189 -12.85 36.16 -2.77
CA VAL A 189 -12.19 34.84 -2.62
C VAL A 189 -12.22 34.35 -1.17
N PRO A 190 -11.86 35.15 -0.15
CA PRO A 190 -11.87 34.68 1.23
C PRO A 190 -13.25 34.22 1.72
N VAL A 191 -14.32 34.92 1.32
CA VAL A 191 -15.71 34.55 1.69
C VAL A 191 -16.11 33.23 1.06
N MET A 192 -15.73 33.01 -0.21
CA MET A 192 -16.00 31.77 -0.92
C MET A 192 -15.26 30.58 -0.30
N VAL A 193 -13.94 30.73 -0.11
CA VAL A 193 -13.08 29.68 0.45
C VAL A 193 -13.57 29.24 1.84
N GLU A 194 -13.93 30.18 2.71
CA GLU A 194 -14.42 29.83 4.05
C GLU A 194 -15.77 29.10 4.01
N ALA A 195 -16.65 29.48 3.09
CA ALA A 195 -17.89 28.76 2.90
C ALA A 195 -17.65 27.33 2.38
N ASP A 196 -16.74 27.14 1.42
CA ASP A 196 -16.34 25.82 0.93
C ASP A 196 -15.68 24.95 2.00
N VAL A 197 -14.86 25.54 2.89
CA VAL A 197 -14.31 24.82 4.06
C VAL A 197 -15.43 24.30 4.95
N LYS A 198 -16.49 25.08 5.18
CA LYS A 198 -17.64 24.60 5.96
C LYS A 198 -18.41 23.51 5.25
N LEU A 199 -18.59 23.62 3.94
CA LEU A 199 -19.22 22.56 3.14
C LEU A 199 -18.41 21.27 3.16
N ALA A 200 -17.09 21.37 3.05
CA ALA A 200 -16.17 20.26 3.19
C ALA A 200 -16.27 19.63 4.58
N GLN A 201 -16.18 20.42 5.65
CA GLN A 201 -16.30 19.95 7.03
C GLN A 201 -17.66 19.25 7.29
N ASN A 202 -18.74 19.72 6.68
CA ASN A 202 -20.06 19.11 6.84
C ASN A 202 -20.26 17.86 5.97
N GLY A 203 -19.32 17.53 5.09
CA GLY A 203 -19.40 16.40 4.16
C GLY A 203 -20.22 16.65 2.91
N TYR A 204 -20.71 17.88 2.71
CA TYR A 204 -21.48 18.25 1.51
C TYR A 204 -20.62 18.16 0.25
N LEU A 205 -19.38 18.68 0.31
CA LEU A 205 -18.50 18.70 -0.87
C LEU A 205 -18.22 17.29 -1.39
N GLU A 206 -17.96 16.33 -0.51
CA GLU A 206 -17.70 14.94 -0.91
C GLU A 206 -18.91 14.32 -1.62
N GLN A 207 -20.11 14.50 -1.07
CA GLN A 207 -21.34 14.03 -1.70
C GLN A 207 -21.62 14.71 -3.04
N TYR A 208 -21.37 16.02 -3.13
CA TYR A 208 -21.52 16.78 -4.37
C TYR A 208 -20.57 16.27 -5.47
N LEU A 209 -19.30 16.04 -5.14
CA LEU A 209 -18.31 15.53 -6.09
C LEU A 209 -18.59 14.09 -6.51
N GLN A 210 -19.03 13.24 -5.58
CA GLN A 210 -19.47 11.86 -5.89
C GLN A 210 -20.65 11.84 -6.86
N ALA A 211 -21.61 12.75 -6.70
CA ALA A 211 -22.76 12.86 -7.57
C ALA A 211 -22.43 13.51 -8.93
N SER A 212 -21.39 14.34 -9.00
CA SER A 212 -21.01 15.09 -10.20
C SER A 212 -20.35 14.23 -11.30
N ALA A 213 -19.85 13.04 -10.95
CA ALA A 213 -19.25 12.09 -11.89
C ALA A 213 -19.84 10.67 -11.73
N PRO A 214 -21.08 10.42 -12.18
CA PRO A 214 -21.69 9.09 -12.13
C PRO A 214 -20.82 8.05 -12.85
N GLY A 215 -20.51 6.95 -12.17
CA GLY A 215 -19.59 5.91 -12.69
C GLY A 215 -18.11 6.09 -12.29
N HIS A 216 -17.73 7.28 -11.82
CA HIS A 216 -16.40 7.62 -11.30
C HIS A 216 -16.50 8.38 -9.97
N SER A 217 -17.41 7.96 -9.09
CA SER A 217 -17.80 8.71 -7.89
C SER A 217 -16.63 8.99 -6.93
N THR A 218 -15.58 8.18 -6.93
CA THR A 218 -14.40 8.39 -6.07
C THR A 218 -13.33 9.28 -6.70
N GLN A 219 -13.37 9.52 -8.01
CA GLN A 219 -12.30 10.20 -8.73
C GLN A 219 -12.12 11.66 -8.24
N LEU A 220 -13.18 12.47 -8.31
CA LEU A 220 -13.11 13.88 -7.92
C LEU A 220 -12.80 14.07 -6.41
N PRO A 221 -13.40 13.29 -5.49
CA PRO A 221 -12.99 13.34 -4.09
C PRO A 221 -11.52 13.01 -3.84
N VAL A 222 -10.97 12.00 -4.54
CA VAL A 222 -9.58 11.61 -4.41
C VAL A 222 -8.64 12.69 -4.96
N ILE A 223 -8.99 13.32 -6.10
CA ILE A 223 -8.22 14.43 -6.66
C ILE A 223 -8.18 15.60 -5.67
N TRP A 224 -9.32 16.00 -5.10
CA TRP A 224 -9.32 17.07 -4.11
C TRP A 224 -8.50 16.73 -2.86
N LEU A 225 -8.57 15.47 -2.39
CA LEU A 225 -7.73 15.01 -1.27
C LEU A 225 -6.25 15.07 -1.63
N TYR A 226 -5.88 14.87 -2.90
CA TYR A 226 -4.50 14.98 -3.37
C TYR A 226 -3.97 16.42 -3.26
N ASP A 227 -4.79 17.42 -3.58
CA ASP A 227 -4.45 18.83 -3.44
C ASP A 227 -4.40 19.29 -1.96
N HIS A 228 -5.01 18.54 -1.05
CA HIS A 228 -5.02 18.86 0.37
C HIS A 228 -3.71 18.44 1.09
N PRO A 229 -2.96 19.35 1.76
CA PRO A 229 -1.64 19.07 2.34
C PRO A 229 -1.58 17.84 3.27
N LYS A 230 -2.64 17.65 4.06
CA LYS A 230 -2.82 16.50 4.96
C LYS A 230 -2.62 15.12 4.30
N MET A 231 -3.00 14.94 3.04
CA MET A 231 -2.89 13.63 2.40
C MET A 231 -1.42 13.25 2.22
N LEU A 232 -0.61 14.17 1.69
CA LEU A 232 0.82 13.98 1.55
C LEU A 232 1.51 13.84 2.91
N ALA A 233 1.16 14.68 3.89
CA ALA A 233 1.69 14.54 5.26
C ALA A 233 1.34 13.18 5.90
N THR A 234 0.16 12.64 5.60
CA THR A 234 -0.27 11.32 6.04
C THR A 234 0.48 10.22 5.30
N ALA A 235 0.67 10.36 3.99
CA ALA A 235 1.47 9.44 3.19
C ALA A 235 2.92 9.38 3.69
N SER A 236 3.57 10.52 3.92
CA SER A 236 4.94 10.59 4.45
C SER A 236 5.04 9.93 5.84
N ARG A 237 4.10 10.22 6.75
CA ARG A 237 4.05 9.61 8.09
C ARG A 237 3.90 8.08 8.03
N LEU A 238 3.18 7.58 7.04
CA LEU A 238 2.90 6.16 6.86
C LEU A 238 3.94 5.46 5.96
N GLY A 239 4.91 6.20 5.41
CA GLY A 239 5.89 5.68 4.47
C GLY A 239 5.27 5.18 3.16
N LEU A 240 4.26 5.90 2.68
CA LEU A 240 3.55 5.66 1.43
C LEU A 240 4.06 6.52 0.27
N THR A 241 5.01 7.42 0.55
CA THR A 241 5.66 8.26 -0.46
C THR A 241 6.69 7.46 -1.27
N ASP A 242 6.92 7.90 -2.50
CA ASP A 242 7.78 7.24 -3.49
C ASP A 242 9.28 7.38 -3.21
N ASP A 243 9.67 8.35 -2.36
CA ASP A 243 11.02 8.54 -1.83
C ASP A 243 11.53 7.32 -1.01
N GLN A 244 10.62 6.44 -0.58
CA GLN A 244 10.94 5.23 0.18
C GLN A 244 10.98 3.99 -0.74
N TRP A 245 12.03 3.90 -1.54
CA TRP A 245 12.55 2.64 -2.13
C TRP A 245 11.61 1.84 -3.07
N GLY A 246 10.58 2.44 -3.67
CA GLY A 246 9.57 1.66 -4.41
C GLY A 246 8.87 0.60 -3.54
N MET A 247 9.05 0.71 -2.22
CA MET A 247 8.44 -0.11 -1.20
C MET A 247 7.40 0.76 -0.53
N VAL A 248 6.26 0.95 -1.20
CA VAL A 248 5.07 1.49 -0.52
C VAL A 248 4.83 0.57 0.67
N LYS A 249 5.07 1.08 1.89
CA LYS A 249 4.82 0.29 3.09
C LYS A 249 3.33 0.05 3.18
N GLU A 250 2.93 -1.14 3.62
CA GLU A 250 1.53 -1.29 4.00
C GLU A 250 1.27 -0.43 5.24
N ARG A 251 0.11 0.26 5.26
CA ARG A 251 -0.22 1.32 6.23
C ARG A 251 0.07 0.86 7.67
N GLY A 252 1.05 1.45 8.34
CA GLY A 252 1.37 1.13 9.74
C GLY A 252 2.24 -0.12 9.96
N PHE A 253 2.82 -0.72 8.91
CA PHE A 253 3.81 -1.80 9.07
C PHE A 253 5.25 -1.31 9.07
N PRO A 254 6.09 -1.80 10.00
CA PRO A 254 7.52 -1.50 9.98
C PRO A 254 8.24 -2.19 8.81
N VAL A 255 7.70 -3.30 8.32
CA VAL A 255 8.23 -4.05 7.18
C VAL A 255 7.30 -3.84 5.98
N GLY A 256 7.79 -3.12 4.96
CA GLY A 256 7.15 -3.10 3.65
C GLY A 256 7.22 -4.48 2.99
N PRO A 257 6.71 -4.64 1.76
CA PRO A 257 6.85 -5.88 0.99
C PRO A 257 8.34 -6.18 0.75
N TRP A 258 8.99 -6.87 1.70
CA TRP A 258 10.43 -7.12 1.73
C TRP A 258 10.91 -7.93 0.52
N TYR A 259 10.01 -8.71 -0.09
CA TYR A 259 10.27 -9.43 -1.33
C TYR A 259 10.48 -8.49 -2.52
N LEU A 260 10.03 -7.22 -2.43
CA LEU A 260 10.32 -6.16 -3.40
C LEU A 260 11.69 -5.50 -3.18
N ALA A 261 12.41 -5.79 -2.09
CA ALA A 261 13.76 -5.27 -1.92
C ALA A 261 14.72 -5.80 -2.99
N VAL A 262 14.56 -7.08 -3.39
CA VAL A 262 15.33 -7.70 -4.47
C VAL A 262 15.14 -6.94 -5.79
N PRO A 263 13.92 -6.78 -6.33
CA PRO A 263 13.70 -6.02 -7.56
C PRO A 263 14.08 -4.53 -7.42
N ALA A 264 13.91 -3.91 -6.24
CA ALA A 264 14.27 -2.50 -6.00
C ALA A 264 15.78 -2.22 -6.09
N VAL A 265 16.63 -3.10 -5.54
CA VAL A 265 18.10 -2.95 -5.63
C VAL A 265 18.57 -3.01 -7.08
N PHE A 266 17.99 -3.90 -7.90
CA PHE A 266 18.32 -4.00 -9.32
C PHE A 266 17.74 -2.82 -10.12
N HIS A 267 16.54 -2.34 -9.77
CA HIS A 267 15.91 -1.19 -10.41
C HIS A 267 16.72 0.10 -10.30
N VAL A 268 17.29 0.40 -9.11
CA VAL A 268 17.95 1.69 -8.84
C VAL A 268 19.41 1.70 -9.26
N TYR A 269 20.16 0.60 -9.03
CA TYR A 269 21.62 0.63 -9.15
C TYR A 269 22.20 0.00 -10.42
N LEU A 270 21.49 -0.91 -11.12
CA LEU A 270 22.12 -1.75 -12.16
C LEU A 270 21.17 -2.12 -13.33
N PRO A 271 21.32 -1.53 -14.53
CA PRO A 271 22.11 -0.36 -14.92
C PRO A 271 21.19 0.87 -15.11
N GLY A 272 21.29 1.85 -14.20
CA GLY A 272 20.85 3.22 -14.45
C GLY A 272 19.35 3.53 -14.38
N GLY A 273 18.64 3.07 -13.33
CA GLY A 273 17.35 3.67 -12.97
C GLY A 273 16.24 3.55 -14.02
N ALA A 274 16.09 2.38 -14.66
CA ALA A 274 15.08 2.19 -15.71
C ALA A 274 13.65 2.18 -15.11
N THR A 275 12.85 3.20 -15.43
CA THR A 275 11.40 3.25 -15.19
C THR A 275 10.62 2.65 -16.38
N GLY A 276 9.36 2.25 -16.18
CA GLY A 276 8.47 1.76 -17.26
C GLY A 276 8.66 0.28 -17.65
N THR A 277 8.36 -0.10 -18.90
CA THR A 277 8.33 -1.50 -19.38
C THR A 277 9.63 -2.29 -19.15
N GLY A 278 10.77 -1.58 -19.10
CA GLY A 278 12.07 -2.17 -18.76
C GLY A 278 12.11 -2.77 -17.35
N PHE A 279 11.38 -2.20 -16.38
CA PHE A 279 11.25 -2.73 -15.02
C PHE A 279 10.64 -4.14 -15.02
N VAL A 280 9.57 -4.35 -15.77
CA VAL A 280 8.86 -5.64 -15.81
C VAL A 280 9.75 -6.69 -16.47
N LEU A 281 10.42 -6.34 -17.57
CA LEU A 281 11.28 -7.25 -18.31
C LEU A 281 12.52 -7.67 -17.52
N TRP A 282 13.19 -6.75 -16.83
CA TRP A 282 14.36 -7.07 -16.00
C TRP A 282 14.00 -7.93 -14.79
N ASN A 283 12.87 -7.67 -14.14
CA ASN A 283 12.43 -8.47 -12.99
C ASN A 283 11.97 -9.87 -13.39
N LEU A 284 11.28 -10.01 -14.54
CA LEU A 284 10.95 -11.32 -15.09
C LEU A 284 12.20 -12.10 -15.47
N LEU A 285 13.19 -11.45 -16.09
CA LEU A 285 14.47 -12.07 -16.44
C LEU A 285 15.23 -12.52 -15.19
N PHE A 286 15.33 -11.68 -14.16
CA PHE A 286 16.00 -12.05 -12.92
C PHE A 286 15.26 -13.16 -12.16
N PHE A 287 13.92 -13.12 -12.12
CA PHE A 287 13.13 -14.19 -11.53
C PHE A 287 13.34 -15.51 -12.29
N ALA A 288 13.38 -15.48 -13.62
CA ALA A 288 13.73 -16.64 -14.42
C ALA A 288 15.13 -17.15 -14.07
N ILE A 289 16.13 -16.26 -13.97
CA ILE A 289 17.49 -16.63 -13.56
C ILE A 289 17.47 -17.28 -12.17
N MET A 290 16.77 -16.74 -11.17
CA MET A 290 16.68 -17.40 -9.86
C MET A 290 15.99 -18.76 -9.95
N LEU A 291 14.89 -18.88 -10.68
CA LEU A 291 14.17 -20.15 -10.83
C LEU A 291 15.08 -21.25 -11.40
N PHE A 292 15.95 -20.91 -12.36
CA PHE A 292 16.86 -21.86 -13.00
C PHE A 292 18.20 -22.01 -12.27
N ALA A 293 18.73 -20.96 -11.64
CA ALA A 293 20.05 -20.95 -11.02
C ALA A 293 20.04 -21.41 -9.55
N VAL A 294 18.98 -21.10 -8.79
CA VAL A 294 18.86 -21.50 -7.37
C VAL A 294 18.96 -23.03 -7.19
N PRO A 295 18.32 -23.88 -8.04
CA PRO A 295 18.48 -25.33 -7.96
C PRO A 295 19.91 -25.81 -8.27
N LEU A 296 20.71 -25.01 -8.98
CA LEU A 296 22.06 -25.35 -9.42
C LEU A 296 23.14 -24.93 -8.40
N LEU A 297 22.83 -24.00 -7.49
CA LEU A 297 23.77 -23.51 -6.49
C LEU A 297 24.11 -24.61 -5.46
N PRO A 298 25.40 -25.03 -5.36
CA PRO A 298 25.83 -26.02 -4.38
C PRO A 298 25.61 -25.46 -2.96
N GLY A 299 24.87 -26.21 -2.13
CA GLY A 299 24.42 -25.77 -0.80
C GLY A 299 22.90 -25.63 -0.73
N LEU A 300 22.33 -24.68 -1.49
CA LEU A 300 20.88 -24.47 -1.60
C LEU A 300 20.16 -25.70 -2.18
N ARG A 301 20.75 -26.34 -3.20
CA ARG A 301 20.24 -27.60 -3.76
C ARG A 301 20.08 -28.71 -2.72
N HIS A 302 20.96 -28.72 -1.71
CA HIS A 302 20.97 -29.76 -0.67
C HIS A 302 20.16 -29.37 0.57
N LEU A 303 19.65 -28.14 0.63
CA LEU A 303 18.89 -27.62 1.76
C LEU A 303 17.63 -28.48 2.08
N PRO A 304 16.81 -28.91 1.09
CA PRO A 304 15.67 -29.77 1.37
C PRO A 304 16.07 -31.10 2.03
N ARG A 305 17.23 -31.64 1.65
CA ARG A 305 17.78 -32.89 2.20
C ARG A 305 18.37 -32.67 3.60
N ARG A 306 19.05 -31.54 3.83
CA ARG A 306 19.61 -31.15 5.15
C ARG A 306 18.52 -30.87 6.19
N LEU A 307 17.45 -30.20 5.80
CA LEU A 307 16.24 -30.00 6.61
C LEU A 307 15.40 -31.28 6.75
N LYS A 308 15.84 -32.38 6.12
CA LYS A 308 15.20 -33.70 6.16
C LYS A 308 13.71 -33.66 5.80
N LEU A 309 13.31 -32.76 4.88
CA LEU A 309 11.91 -32.58 4.49
C LEU A 309 11.28 -33.88 3.96
N TYR A 310 12.10 -34.74 3.37
CA TYR A 310 11.71 -36.07 2.90
C TYR A 310 11.07 -36.95 3.99
N ARG A 311 11.39 -36.77 5.28
CA ARG A 311 10.79 -37.52 6.39
C ARG A 311 9.30 -37.19 6.62
N PHE A 312 8.86 -36.02 6.17
CA PHE A 312 7.44 -35.65 6.25
C PHE A 312 6.61 -36.35 5.18
N ILE A 313 7.18 -36.58 4.00
CA ILE A 313 6.49 -37.20 2.86
C ILE A 313 6.61 -38.74 2.90
N TYR A 314 7.75 -39.24 3.36
CA TYR A 314 8.09 -40.66 3.31
C TYR A 314 8.13 -41.28 4.70
N ARG A 315 7.68 -42.53 4.82
CA ARG A 315 7.94 -43.37 5.99
C ARG A 315 8.76 -44.57 5.53
N TYR A 316 9.90 -44.77 6.18
CA TYR A 316 10.64 -46.01 6.03
C TYR A 316 9.89 -47.14 6.76
N PRO A 317 9.80 -48.34 6.18
CA PRO A 317 9.23 -49.48 6.87
C PRO A 317 10.01 -49.75 8.16
N THR A 318 9.29 -49.96 9.26
CA THR A 318 9.93 -50.33 10.53
C THR A 318 10.43 -51.78 10.46
N PRO A 319 11.51 -52.16 11.18
CA PRO A 319 11.95 -53.56 11.25
C PRO A 319 10.80 -54.49 11.62
N GLY A 320 10.59 -55.57 10.84
CA GLY A 320 9.46 -56.51 10.98
C GLY A 320 8.16 -56.13 10.25
N GLU A 321 8.08 -54.96 9.61
CA GLU A 321 6.92 -54.57 8.78
C GLU A 321 6.94 -55.25 7.39
N LEU A 322 8.12 -55.65 6.91
CA LEU A 322 8.34 -56.39 5.65
C LEU A 322 7.90 -57.85 5.74
N ASP A 323 7.88 -58.43 6.94
CA ASP A 323 7.50 -59.82 7.19
C ASP A 323 6.00 -60.02 7.37
N LYS A 324 5.22 -58.93 7.42
CA LYS A 324 3.77 -59.01 7.55
C LYS A 324 3.16 -59.61 6.27
N PRO A 325 2.23 -60.57 6.40
CA PRO A 325 1.68 -61.31 5.25
C PRO A 325 1.09 -60.38 4.17
N GLY A 326 0.38 -59.32 4.57
CA GLY A 326 -0.20 -58.34 3.64
C GLY A 326 0.80 -57.45 2.89
N PHE A 327 2.09 -57.46 3.26
CA PHE A 327 3.16 -56.78 2.53
C PHE A 327 3.74 -57.70 1.44
N LYS A 328 4.01 -58.97 1.77
CA LYS A 328 4.45 -60.00 0.81
C LYS A 328 3.45 -60.22 -0.33
N GLU A 329 2.15 -60.16 -0.03
CA GLU A 329 1.09 -60.27 -1.04
C GLU A 329 1.03 -59.09 -2.03
N ARG A 330 1.40 -57.87 -1.62
CA ARG A 330 1.27 -56.67 -2.48
C ARG A 330 2.51 -56.32 -3.29
N PHE A 331 3.69 -56.72 -2.82
CA PHE A 331 4.97 -56.29 -3.41
C PHE A 331 5.87 -57.45 -3.86
N GLY A 332 5.43 -58.70 -3.67
CA GLY A 332 6.21 -59.90 -3.98
C GLY A 332 7.31 -60.15 -2.96
N SER A 333 7.67 -61.42 -2.75
CA SER A 333 8.80 -61.80 -1.89
C SER A 333 10.11 -61.35 -2.55
N THR A 334 10.83 -60.42 -1.94
CA THR A 334 12.11 -59.92 -2.47
C THR A 334 13.30 -60.84 -2.17
N HIS A 335 13.07 -62.12 -1.88
CA HIS A 335 14.13 -63.12 -1.82
C HIS A 335 13.78 -64.21 -2.83
N GLY A 336 14.48 -64.16 -3.97
CA GLY A 336 14.66 -65.35 -4.79
C GLY A 336 15.67 -66.23 -4.08
N ASP A 337 15.30 -67.49 -3.92
CA ASP A 337 16.12 -68.58 -3.38
C ASP A 337 17.38 -68.83 -4.23
#